data_AF-A0A957J4W2-F1
#
_entry.id   AF-A0A957J4W2-F1
#
_cell.length_a   1.000
_cell.length_b   1.000
_cell.length_c   1.000
_cell.angle_alpha   90.00
_cell.angle_beta   90.00
_cell.angle_gamma   90.00
#
_symmetry.space_group_name_H-M   'P 1'
#
loop_
_entity.id
_entity.type
_entity.pdbx_description
1 polymer ?
#
loop_
_entity_poly.entity_id
_entity_poly.type
_entity_poly.pdbx_seq_one_letter_code
_entity_poly.pdbx_strand_id
1 'polypeptide(L)'
;NYREPRWFAAWQQPRTITEHHLPRLIRAITGQNSVPFGDAAVATRDTVLASEMCEELFAPQSPHTYLGLDGVEIITNGSGSHHTLRKLQRRVALICEASAKSGGVYVYANQQGCDGDRLYFDGSALIAVNGRILAQASQFSPRDVEVITATIDLEDVRAYRGSIGSLQVQTSHAQPVPRVIADFDLTHKLSLPPTPPIDVVYHTPEEEIAYGPECWLWDYLRRSGTSGFFLPLSGGADSSSVAAQVGIMCQMVISEVQAGNAQVLADARRLAGDNEYIPTEAAEFANRILHTCYMGTRNSSKETRVRAKELAAQIGSHHLDINIDTVVESVVNLFVWVTEQKPRFQVHGGTRAENLALQNIQARLRMVLSYLFAQLLPWVRGRSGTLLVLGTSNVDEALRGYMTKYDCSSADINPIGSVSKVDLRRFLRWAAANKGYTALNDVIDAPPTAELEPITADYAQQDETDMGMTYVELSRFGYLRKVERCGPLNMFEKLVYEWEHLTPTEVAAKVKHFFYYYAINRHKMTVLTPSYHAESYSPDDNRFDLRQFLYNVRWTWQFRQIDNLAAQLQTATETRNED
;
A
#
# COMPACT_ATOMS: atom_id res chain seq x y z
N ASN A 1 6.00 5.09 -8.28
CA ASN A 1 7.00 4.04 -8.00
C ASN A 1 7.82 3.70 -9.24
N TYR A 2 7.20 3.58 -10.42
CA TYR A 2 7.88 3.32 -11.69
C TYR A 2 8.93 4.38 -12.06
N ARG A 3 10.06 3.90 -12.60
CA ARG A 3 11.18 4.68 -13.14
C ARG A 3 11.87 3.94 -14.29
N GLU A 4 11.10 3.25 -15.12
CA GLU A 4 11.60 2.42 -16.22
C GLU A 4 12.65 3.10 -17.12
N PRO A 5 12.55 4.41 -17.46
CA PRO A 5 13.56 5.11 -18.26
C PRO A 5 14.96 5.15 -17.61
N ARG A 6 15.10 4.77 -16.34
CA ARG A 6 16.40 4.59 -15.69
C ARG A 6 17.18 3.40 -16.27
N TRP A 7 16.48 2.37 -16.76
CA TRP A 7 17.09 1.10 -17.17
C TRP A 7 16.76 0.70 -18.61
N PHE A 8 15.60 1.11 -19.12
CA PHE A 8 15.11 0.73 -20.44
C PHE A 8 15.04 1.92 -21.38
N ALA A 9 15.31 1.68 -22.66
CA ALA A 9 15.04 2.62 -23.74
C ALA A 9 13.72 2.25 -24.39
N ALA A 10 12.79 3.20 -24.49
CA ALA A 10 11.55 2.99 -25.21
C ALA A 10 11.82 2.83 -26.71
N TRP A 11 11.14 1.88 -27.35
CA TRP A 11 11.20 1.69 -28.79
C TRP A 11 10.62 2.92 -29.52
N GLN A 12 11.40 3.52 -30.43
CA GLN A 12 11.05 4.79 -31.09
C GLN A 12 10.61 4.64 -32.55
N GLN A 13 10.55 3.41 -33.07
CA GLN A 13 10.27 3.16 -34.49
C GLN A 13 8.91 2.46 -34.64
N PRO A 14 7.78 3.19 -34.51
CA PRO A 14 6.45 2.58 -34.50
C PRO A 14 6.20 1.83 -35.81
N ARG A 15 5.53 0.68 -35.71
CA ARG A 15 5.19 -0.22 -36.83
C ARG A 15 6.39 -0.67 -37.65
N THR A 16 7.52 -0.88 -37.00
CA THR A 16 8.72 -1.39 -37.65
C THR A 16 9.35 -2.52 -36.85
N ILE A 17 10.05 -3.39 -37.57
CA ILE A 17 10.85 -4.48 -37.02
C ILE A 17 12.29 -4.38 -37.53
N THR A 18 13.22 -4.86 -36.72
CA THR A 18 14.61 -5.08 -37.08
C THR A 18 14.99 -6.53 -36.83
N GLU A 19 16.13 -6.95 -37.38
CA GLU A 19 16.68 -8.27 -37.11
C GLU A 19 17.49 -8.25 -35.80
N HIS A 20 17.09 -9.05 -34.82
CA HIS A 20 17.83 -9.25 -33.57
C HIS A 20 18.63 -10.54 -33.62
N HIS A 21 19.95 -10.45 -33.53
CA HIS A 21 20.83 -11.63 -33.54
C HIS A 21 20.81 -12.35 -32.19
N LEU A 22 20.50 -13.64 -32.23
CA LEU A 22 20.35 -14.45 -31.03
C LEU A 22 21.72 -14.84 -30.41
N PRO A 23 21.82 -14.91 -29.08
CA PRO A 23 23.00 -15.45 -28.40
C PRO A 23 23.30 -16.89 -28.85
N ARG A 24 24.58 -17.29 -28.91
CA ARG A 24 25.00 -18.62 -29.39
C ARG A 24 24.25 -19.77 -28.70
N LEU A 25 24.00 -19.64 -27.39
CA LEU A 25 23.24 -20.61 -26.60
C LEU A 25 21.82 -20.80 -27.17
N ILE A 26 21.11 -19.72 -27.44
CA ILE A 26 19.75 -19.78 -28.00
C ILE A 26 19.78 -20.33 -29.42
N ARG A 27 20.74 -19.91 -30.24
CA ARG A 27 20.90 -20.44 -31.61
C ARG A 27 21.11 -21.95 -31.65
N ALA A 28 21.90 -22.48 -30.72
CA ALA A 28 22.13 -23.92 -30.61
C ALA A 28 20.86 -24.70 -30.26
N ILE A 29 19.93 -24.08 -29.53
CA ILE A 29 18.65 -24.69 -29.12
C ILE A 29 17.60 -24.54 -30.24
N THR A 30 17.46 -23.35 -30.81
CA THR A 30 16.36 -23.03 -31.74
C THR A 30 16.70 -23.28 -33.20
N GLY A 31 17.99 -23.38 -33.55
CA GLY A 31 18.47 -23.45 -34.92
C GLY A 31 18.37 -22.13 -35.71
N GLN A 32 17.89 -21.04 -35.08
CA GLN A 32 17.70 -19.74 -35.72
C GLN A 32 18.91 -18.84 -35.44
N ASN A 33 19.35 -18.05 -36.42
CA ASN A 33 20.43 -17.08 -36.20
C ASN A 33 19.94 -15.74 -35.63
N SER A 34 18.70 -15.37 -35.93
CA SER A 34 18.08 -14.11 -35.58
C SER A 34 16.56 -14.23 -35.56
N VAL A 35 15.90 -13.22 -34.99
CA VAL A 35 14.44 -13.09 -34.90
C VAL A 35 13.99 -11.66 -35.18
N PRO A 36 12.73 -11.44 -35.62
CA PRO A 36 12.15 -10.10 -35.68
C PRO A 36 12.08 -9.46 -34.28
N PHE A 37 12.42 -8.18 -34.19
CA PHE A 37 12.36 -7.40 -32.96
C PHE A 37 11.79 -6.01 -33.24
N GLY A 38 10.74 -5.61 -32.52
CA GLY A 38 10.10 -4.31 -32.70
C GLY A 38 8.59 -4.38 -32.54
N ASP A 39 7.89 -3.47 -33.22
CA ASP A 39 6.44 -3.31 -33.18
C ASP A 39 5.80 -4.06 -34.36
N ALA A 40 5.17 -5.20 -34.05
CA ALA A 40 4.58 -6.13 -35.02
C ALA A 40 3.43 -6.94 -34.40
N ALA A 41 2.62 -7.55 -35.27
CA ALA A 41 1.63 -8.54 -34.90
C ALA A 41 2.03 -9.94 -35.40
N VAL A 42 1.60 -10.97 -34.69
CA VAL A 42 1.74 -12.37 -35.10
C VAL A 42 0.48 -12.77 -35.85
N ALA A 43 0.63 -13.22 -37.09
CA ALA A 43 -0.47 -13.75 -37.89
C ALA A 43 -0.37 -15.27 -37.93
N THR A 44 -1.37 -15.93 -37.34
CA THR A 44 -1.57 -17.38 -37.42
C THR A 44 -2.41 -17.70 -38.66
N ARG A 45 -2.76 -18.98 -38.87
CA ARG A 45 -3.64 -19.36 -39.99
C ARG A 45 -5.09 -18.90 -39.81
N ASP A 46 -5.54 -18.70 -38.57
CA ASP A 46 -6.94 -18.46 -38.22
C ASP A 46 -7.20 -17.15 -37.45
N THR A 47 -6.18 -16.50 -36.91
CA THR A 47 -6.31 -15.21 -36.22
C THR A 47 -5.01 -14.38 -36.21
N VAL A 48 -5.10 -13.17 -35.67
CA VAL A 48 -3.98 -12.24 -35.49
C VAL A 48 -3.96 -11.76 -34.04
N LEU A 49 -2.79 -11.85 -33.43
CA LEU A 49 -2.54 -11.39 -32.07
C LEU A 49 -1.35 -10.43 -31.99
N ALA A 50 -1.39 -9.53 -31.02
CA ALA A 50 -0.29 -8.62 -30.73
C ALA A 50 -0.17 -8.35 -29.23
N SER A 51 0.91 -7.70 -28.83
CA SER A 51 1.15 -7.31 -27.44
C SER A 51 0.99 -5.81 -27.26
N GLU A 52 0.34 -5.45 -26.16
CA GLU A 52 0.44 -4.17 -25.47
C GLU A 52 1.19 -4.45 -24.15
N MET A 53 1.90 -3.49 -23.58
CA MET A 53 2.70 -3.70 -22.37
C MET A 53 2.29 -2.73 -21.27
N CYS A 54 1.76 -3.26 -20.17
CA CYS A 54 1.47 -2.55 -18.92
C CYS A 54 0.85 -1.14 -19.12
N GLU A 55 1.63 -0.08 -18.92
CA GLU A 55 1.22 1.32 -18.94
C GLU A 55 0.74 1.79 -20.34
N GLU A 56 1.07 1.07 -21.42
CA GLU A 56 0.63 1.40 -22.78
C GLU A 56 -0.90 1.45 -22.90
N LEU A 57 -1.63 0.64 -22.12
CA LEU A 57 -3.10 0.69 -22.01
C LEU A 57 -3.63 2.06 -21.52
N PHE A 58 -2.85 2.75 -20.70
CA PHE A 58 -3.24 3.99 -20.03
C PHE A 58 -2.87 5.23 -20.84
N ALA A 59 -2.13 5.06 -21.94
CA ALA A 59 -1.70 6.15 -22.81
C ALA A 59 -2.86 6.69 -23.68
N PRO A 60 -2.90 7.99 -24.01
CA PRO A 60 -3.94 8.52 -24.90
C PRO A 60 -3.97 7.88 -26.31
N GLN A 61 -2.82 7.42 -26.78
CA GLN A 61 -2.65 6.74 -28.07
C GLN A 61 -2.14 5.32 -27.83
N SER A 62 -2.94 4.49 -27.16
CA SER A 62 -2.57 3.11 -26.84
C SER A 62 -2.45 2.20 -28.07
N PRO A 63 -1.54 1.21 -28.05
CA PRO A 63 -1.37 0.23 -29.12
C PRO A 63 -2.63 -0.47 -29.59
N HIS A 64 -3.51 -0.90 -28.68
CA HIS A 64 -4.75 -1.60 -29.04
C HIS A 64 -5.65 -0.83 -30.02
N THR A 65 -5.50 0.50 -30.09
CA THR A 65 -6.27 1.34 -31.02
C THR A 65 -5.86 1.07 -32.48
N TYR A 66 -4.58 1.28 -32.82
CA TYR A 66 -4.12 1.04 -34.19
C TYR A 66 -4.00 -0.45 -34.51
N LEU A 67 -3.72 -1.30 -33.53
CA LEU A 67 -3.71 -2.75 -33.72
C LEU A 67 -5.11 -3.28 -34.04
N GLY A 68 -6.13 -2.81 -33.30
CA GLY A 68 -7.52 -3.17 -33.58
C GLY A 68 -7.99 -2.70 -34.95
N LEU A 69 -7.62 -1.47 -35.34
CA LEU A 69 -7.87 -0.94 -36.69
C LEU A 69 -7.15 -1.71 -37.80
N ASP A 70 -5.99 -2.31 -37.53
CA ASP A 70 -5.29 -3.19 -38.47
C ASP A 70 -5.82 -4.64 -38.45
N GLY A 71 -6.91 -4.90 -37.72
CA GLY A 71 -7.55 -6.22 -37.69
C GLY A 71 -6.90 -7.23 -36.74
N VAL A 72 -6.05 -6.81 -35.80
CA VAL A 72 -5.61 -7.67 -34.69
C VAL A 72 -6.83 -8.03 -33.84
N GLU A 73 -7.12 -9.32 -33.65
CA GLU A 73 -8.32 -9.79 -32.93
C GLU A 73 -8.05 -10.03 -31.45
N ILE A 74 -6.80 -10.33 -31.09
CA ILE A 74 -6.38 -10.63 -29.71
C ILE A 74 -5.24 -9.68 -29.29
N ILE A 75 -5.48 -8.90 -28.25
CA ILE A 75 -4.46 -8.07 -27.58
C ILE A 75 -4.06 -8.78 -26.29
N THR A 76 -2.76 -9.00 -26.10
CA THR A 76 -2.20 -9.47 -24.83
C THR A 76 -1.54 -8.31 -24.10
N ASN A 77 -1.70 -8.24 -22.77
CA ASN A 77 -1.06 -7.24 -21.92
C ASN A 77 -0.37 -7.92 -20.73
N GLY A 78 0.97 -7.95 -20.78
CA GLY A 78 1.81 -8.33 -19.65
C GLY A 78 2.10 -7.11 -18.77
N SER A 79 1.79 -7.21 -17.48
CA SER A 79 1.87 -6.11 -16.52
C SER A 79 2.70 -6.41 -15.28
N GLY A 80 3.30 -5.35 -14.74
CA GLY A 80 3.86 -5.27 -13.39
C GLY A 80 3.15 -4.15 -12.61
N SER A 81 1.85 -4.27 -12.43
CA SER A 81 1.00 -3.25 -11.82
C SER A 81 0.82 -3.50 -10.31
N HIS A 82 1.56 -2.76 -9.48
CA HIS A 82 1.47 -2.86 -8.02
C HIS A 82 0.12 -2.37 -7.46
N HIS A 83 -0.30 -2.88 -6.32
CA HIS A 83 -1.49 -2.46 -5.59
C HIS A 83 -1.49 -0.96 -5.31
N THR A 84 -2.68 -0.38 -5.42
CA THR A 84 -3.00 0.95 -4.89
C THR A 84 -4.45 0.85 -4.45
N LEU A 85 -4.73 1.28 -3.23
CA LEU A 85 -6.04 1.14 -2.62
C LEU A 85 -7.11 1.77 -3.54
N ARG A 86 -8.17 1.02 -3.87
CA ARG A 86 -9.30 1.41 -4.75
C ARG A 86 -8.94 1.58 -6.24
N LYS A 87 -7.83 1.04 -6.72
CA LYS A 87 -7.39 1.23 -8.12
C LYS A 87 -8.00 0.22 -9.10
N LEU A 88 -8.39 -0.97 -8.64
CA LEU A 88 -8.80 -2.07 -9.53
C LEU A 88 -9.94 -1.66 -10.48
N GLN A 89 -10.91 -0.88 -10.00
CA GLN A 89 -12.05 -0.39 -10.80
C GLN A 89 -11.58 0.36 -12.05
N ARG A 90 -10.55 1.21 -11.93
CA ARG A 90 -10.00 1.94 -13.07
C ARG A 90 -9.32 1.01 -14.08
N ARG A 91 -8.59 -0.01 -13.60
CA ARG A 91 -7.92 -0.99 -14.48
C ARG A 91 -8.96 -1.78 -15.28
N VAL A 92 -9.99 -2.30 -14.61
CA VAL A 92 -11.08 -3.04 -15.25
C VAL A 92 -11.80 -2.17 -16.27
N ALA A 93 -12.14 -0.92 -15.91
CA ALA A 93 -12.80 0.00 -16.82
C ALA A 93 -11.99 0.25 -18.10
N LEU A 94 -10.67 0.41 -18.00
CA LEU A 94 -9.81 0.60 -19.17
C LEU A 94 -9.72 -0.64 -20.05
N ILE A 95 -9.63 -1.84 -19.46
CA ILE A 95 -9.61 -3.11 -20.22
C ILE A 95 -10.95 -3.33 -20.94
N CYS A 96 -12.07 -3.09 -20.25
CA CYS A 96 -13.40 -3.17 -20.86
C CYS A 96 -13.53 -2.16 -22.00
N GLU A 97 -13.14 -0.90 -21.78
CA GLU A 97 -13.23 0.14 -22.81
C GLU A 97 -12.33 -0.17 -24.01
N ALA A 98 -11.10 -0.64 -23.80
CA ALA A 98 -10.20 -1.03 -24.88
C ALA A 98 -10.80 -2.14 -25.76
N SER A 99 -11.33 -3.19 -25.14
CA SER A 99 -11.97 -4.31 -25.87
C SER A 99 -13.32 -3.93 -26.51
N ALA A 100 -14.09 -3.03 -25.90
CA ALA A 100 -15.35 -2.53 -26.45
C ALA A 100 -15.10 -1.62 -27.67
N LYS A 101 -14.21 -0.64 -27.53
CA LYS A 101 -13.97 0.39 -28.53
C LYS A 101 -13.35 -0.15 -29.82
N SER A 102 -12.36 -1.03 -29.69
CA SER A 102 -11.71 -1.67 -30.85
C SER A 102 -12.44 -2.93 -31.34
N GLY A 103 -13.30 -3.52 -30.50
CA GLY A 103 -13.69 -4.92 -30.63
C GLY A 103 -12.49 -5.86 -30.43
N GLY A 104 -12.75 -7.11 -30.02
CA GLY A 104 -11.71 -8.12 -29.86
C GLY A 104 -11.53 -8.62 -28.44
N VAL A 105 -10.56 -9.52 -28.31
CA VAL A 105 -10.16 -10.15 -27.06
C VAL A 105 -9.03 -9.36 -26.42
N TYR A 106 -9.13 -9.11 -25.12
CA TYR A 106 -8.07 -8.49 -24.33
C TYR A 106 -7.68 -9.43 -23.19
N VAL A 107 -6.42 -9.90 -23.20
CA VAL A 107 -5.87 -10.82 -22.21
C VAL A 107 -4.87 -10.08 -21.34
N TYR A 108 -5.22 -9.85 -20.09
CA TYR A 108 -4.39 -9.13 -19.12
C TYR A 108 -3.78 -10.11 -18.11
N ALA A 109 -2.45 -10.12 -18.02
CA ALA A 109 -1.70 -10.87 -17.02
C ALA A 109 -0.85 -9.90 -16.18
N ASN A 110 -0.79 -10.13 -14.88
CA ASN A 110 -0.05 -9.28 -13.96
C ASN A 110 0.69 -10.13 -12.94
N GLN A 111 1.82 -9.62 -12.47
CA GLN A 111 2.52 -10.17 -11.32
C GLN A 111 1.62 -10.19 -10.07
N GLN A 112 1.80 -11.19 -9.22
CA GLN A 112 1.13 -11.29 -7.92
C GLN A 112 2.16 -11.54 -6.82
N GLY A 113 2.04 -10.84 -5.68
CA GLY A 113 2.95 -10.98 -4.55
C GLY A 113 3.95 -9.84 -4.37
N CYS A 114 4.87 -9.99 -3.43
CA CYS A 114 5.97 -9.07 -3.13
C CYS A 114 7.29 -9.59 -3.72
N ASP A 115 7.91 -8.90 -4.67
CA ASP A 115 9.11 -9.37 -5.36
C ASP A 115 10.45 -8.90 -4.79
N GLY A 116 10.43 -8.34 -3.58
CA GLY A 116 11.64 -7.96 -2.85
C GLY A 116 11.70 -6.49 -2.45
N ASP A 117 10.62 -5.74 -2.61
CA ASP A 117 10.53 -4.38 -2.06
C ASP A 117 9.21 -4.15 -1.30
N ARG A 118 8.78 -2.90 -1.20
CA ARG A 118 7.58 -2.52 -0.45
C ARG A 118 6.28 -2.60 -1.26
N LEU A 119 6.39 -2.89 -2.55
CA LEU A 119 5.25 -3.01 -3.43
C LEU A 119 4.72 -4.44 -3.31
N TYR A 120 3.40 -4.53 -3.38
CA TYR A 120 2.72 -5.78 -3.60
C TYR A 120 2.05 -5.69 -4.95
N PHE A 121 2.26 -6.67 -5.82
CA PHE A 121 1.57 -6.75 -7.10
C PHE A 121 0.27 -7.52 -6.91
N ASP A 122 -0.84 -6.91 -7.33
CA ASP A 122 -2.19 -7.35 -6.96
C ASP A 122 -2.82 -8.30 -7.97
N GLY A 123 -2.02 -8.97 -8.81
CA GLY A 123 -2.52 -9.93 -9.79
C GLY A 123 -3.70 -9.37 -10.57
N SER A 124 -4.89 -9.94 -10.34
CA SER A 124 -6.13 -9.56 -11.02
C SER A 124 -5.99 -9.68 -12.54
N ALA A 125 -5.45 -10.83 -12.98
CA ALA A 125 -5.48 -11.21 -14.39
C ALA A 125 -6.94 -11.22 -14.88
N LEU A 126 -7.17 -10.76 -16.11
CA LEU A 126 -8.50 -10.57 -16.69
C LEU A 126 -8.51 -11.06 -18.13
N ILE A 127 -9.61 -11.69 -18.54
CA ILE A 127 -9.89 -11.96 -19.96
C ILE A 127 -11.18 -11.23 -20.31
N ALA A 128 -11.12 -10.34 -21.30
CA ALA A 128 -12.25 -9.57 -21.78
C ALA A 128 -12.49 -9.82 -23.27
N VAL A 129 -13.75 -9.72 -23.70
CA VAL A 129 -14.14 -9.71 -25.11
C VAL A 129 -15.23 -8.67 -25.35
N ASN A 130 -15.04 -7.79 -26.32
CA ASN A 130 -16.04 -6.80 -26.75
C ASN A 130 -16.69 -6.02 -25.56
N GLY A 131 -15.89 -5.62 -24.58
CA GLY A 131 -16.34 -4.87 -23.40
C GLY A 131 -16.83 -5.69 -22.22
N ARG A 132 -16.81 -7.02 -22.31
CA ARG A 132 -17.33 -7.93 -21.26
C ARG A 132 -16.22 -8.79 -20.69
N ILE A 133 -16.18 -8.92 -19.36
CA ILE A 133 -15.22 -9.80 -18.67
C ILE A 133 -15.73 -11.24 -18.71
N LEU A 134 -14.83 -12.18 -19.03
CA LEU A 134 -15.09 -13.62 -19.07
C LEU A 134 -14.45 -14.36 -17.91
N ALA A 135 -13.31 -13.88 -17.43
CA ALA A 135 -12.58 -14.48 -16.32
C ALA A 135 -11.81 -13.41 -15.55
N GLN A 136 -11.72 -13.59 -14.23
CA GLN A 136 -11.01 -12.73 -13.29
C GLN A 136 -10.23 -13.62 -12.30
N ALA A 137 -8.94 -13.36 -12.17
CA ALA A 137 -8.08 -13.98 -11.16
C ALA A 137 -8.16 -13.22 -9.82
N SER A 138 -7.63 -13.82 -8.76
CA SER A 138 -7.61 -13.24 -7.42
C SER A 138 -6.80 -11.94 -7.39
N GLN A 139 -7.25 -10.95 -6.61
CA GLN A 139 -6.48 -9.73 -6.35
C GLN A 139 -5.36 -9.98 -5.34
N PHE A 140 -5.66 -10.75 -4.29
CA PHE A 140 -4.73 -11.09 -3.22
C PHE A 140 -4.75 -12.59 -2.99
N SER A 141 -3.59 -13.23 -3.05
CA SER A 141 -3.47 -14.67 -2.84
C SER A 141 -2.05 -15.00 -2.36
N PRO A 142 -1.88 -15.95 -1.44
CA PRO A 142 -0.56 -16.46 -1.07
C PRO A 142 -0.05 -17.52 -2.08
N ARG A 143 -0.82 -17.83 -3.13
CA ARG A 143 -0.40 -18.75 -4.21
C ARG A 143 0.68 -18.09 -5.08
N ASP A 144 1.73 -18.84 -5.39
CA ASP A 144 2.79 -18.37 -6.29
C ASP A 144 2.32 -18.32 -7.77
N VAL A 145 1.34 -19.15 -8.15
CA VAL A 145 0.85 -19.24 -9.53
C VAL A 145 -0.68 -19.37 -9.55
N GLU A 146 -1.33 -18.51 -10.33
CA GLU A 146 -2.75 -18.59 -10.66
C GLU A 146 -2.91 -18.43 -12.18
N VAL A 147 -3.68 -19.31 -12.80
CA VAL A 147 -3.95 -19.30 -14.25
C VAL A 147 -5.45 -19.28 -14.47
N ILE A 148 -5.91 -18.33 -15.28
CA ILE A 148 -7.30 -18.24 -15.73
C ILE A 148 -7.38 -18.53 -17.22
N THR A 149 -8.52 -19.08 -17.66
CA THR A 149 -8.77 -19.47 -19.05
C THR A 149 -10.20 -19.11 -19.44
N ALA A 150 -10.41 -18.75 -20.72
CA ALA A 150 -11.73 -18.60 -21.31
C ALA A 150 -11.72 -19.19 -22.73
N THR A 151 -12.84 -19.77 -23.15
CA THR A 151 -13.08 -20.22 -24.53
C THR A 151 -13.89 -19.14 -25.24
N ILE A 152 -13.41 -18.67 -26.39
CA ILE A 152 -14.00 -17.53 -27.11
C ILE A 152 -14.21 -17.91 -28.56
N ASP A 153 -15.39 -17.60 -29.11
CA ASP A 153 -15.65 -17.67 -30.55
C ASP A 153 -15.13 -16.38 -31.23
N LEU A 154 -14.17 -16.51 -32.14
CA LEU A 154 -13.63 -15.36 -32.86
C LEU A 154 -14.63 -14.78 -33.87
N GLU A 155 -15.65 -15.54 -34.27
CA GLU A 155 -16.73 -15.00 -35.09
C GLU A 155 -17.54 -13.95 -34.33
N ASP A 156 -17.64 -14.01 -33.00
CA ASP A 156 -18.27 -12.96 -32.20
C ASP A 156 -17.50 -11.64 -32.29
N VAL A 157 -16.16 -11.69 -32.37
CA VAL A 157 -15.31 -10.51 -32.58
C VAL A 157 -15.54 -9.93 -33.97
N ARG A 158 -15.55 -10.78 -35.00
CA ARG A 158 -15.76 -10.38 -36.40
C ARG A 158 -17.13 -9.78 -36.61
N ALA A 159 -18.18 -10.41 -36.08
CA ALA A 159 -19.55 -9.93 -36.12
C ALA A 159 -19.71 -8.61 -35.35
N TYR A 160 -19.12 -8.49 -34.16
CA TYR A 160 -19.14 -7.25 -33.38
C TYR A 160 -18.54 -6.09 -34.15
N ARG A 161 -17.33 -6.25 -34.70
CA ARG A 161 -16.67 -5.24 -35.54
C ARG A 161 -17.47 -4.93 -36.81
N GLY A 162 -18.04 -5.96 -37.44
CA GLY A 162 -18.90 -5.85 -38.61
C GLY A 162 -20.18 -5.03 -38.36
N SER A 163 -20.67 -5.00 -37.12
CA SER A 163 -21.84 -4.20 -36.73
C SER A 163 -21.55 -2.71 -36.51
N ILE A 164 -20.27 -2.31 -36.42
CA ILE A 164 -19.85 -0.93 -36.10
C ILE A 164 -19.37 -0.24 -37.37
N GLY A 165 -20.27 0.47 -38.07
CA GLY A 165 -19.95 1.14 -39.33
C GLY A 165 -18.83 2.19 -39.23
N SER A 166 -18.73 2.91 -38.11
CA SER A 166 -17.67 3.90 -37.88
C SER A 166 -16.27 3.27 -37.79
N LEU A 167 -16.16 2.05 -37.24
CA LEU A 167 -14.91 1.31 -37.15
C LEU A 167 -14.42 0.91 -38.56
N GLN A 168 -15.33 0.50 -39.44
CA GLN A 168 -15.02 0.15 -40.83
C GLN A 168 -14.42 1.33 -41.60
N VAL A 169 -14.99 2.52 -41.44
CA VAL A 169 -14.48 3.76 -42.05
C VAL A 169 -13.05 4.04 -41.59
N GLN A 170 -12.78 3.98 -40.28
CA GLN A 170 -11.44 4.22 -39.76
C GLN A 170 -10.43 3.15 -40.20
N THR A 171 -10.86 1.88 -40.26
CA THR A 171 -10.04 0.74 -40.72
C THR A 171 -9.56 0.95 -42.16
N SER A 172 -10.36 1.58 -43.02
CA SER A 172 -9.95 1.90 -44.40
C SER A 172 -8.76 2.88 -44.51
N HIS A 173 -8.47 3.61 -43.44
CA HIS A 173 -7.35 4.54 -43.34
C HIS A 173 -6.23 4.01 -42.44
N ALA A 174 -6.36 2.78 -41.92
CA ALA A 174 -5.38 2.18 -41.03
C ALA A 174 -4.04 1.97 -41.77
N GLN A 175 -2.96 2.20 -41.06
CA GLN A 175 -1.62 1.91 -41.54
C GLN A 175 -1.22 0.52 -41.05
N PRO A 176 -0.73 -0.37 -41.93
CA PRO A 176 -0.45 -1.74 -41.56
C PRO A 176 0.67 -1.84 -40.54
N VAL A 177 0.55 -2.79 -39.61
CA VAL A 177 1.68 -3.23 -38.78
C VAL A 177 2.38 -4.42 -39.43
N PRO A 178 3.72 -4.55 -39.30
CA PRO A 178 4.43 -5.73 -39.77
C PRO A 178 3.82 -7.02 -39.22
N ARG A 179 3.72 -8.05 -40.06
CA ARG A 179 3.16 -9.36 -39.69
C ARG A 179 4.26 -10.42 -39.67
N VAL A 180 4.42 -11.05 -38.51
CA VAL A 180 5.23 -12.26 -38.36
C VAL A 180 4.31 -13.46 -38.58
N ILE A 181 4.52 -14.18 -39.68
CA ILE A 181 3.70 -15.35 -40.03
C ILE A 181 4.11 -16.53 -39.14
N ALA A 182 3.16 -17.07 -38.40
CA ALA A 182 3.31 -18.28 -37.60
C ALA A 182 2.46 -19.40 -38.22
N ASP A 183 3.10 -20.49 -38.62
CA ASP A 183 2.42 -21.65 -39.21
C ASP A 183 1.74 -22.51 -38.12
N PHE A 184 0.68 -21.95 -37.53
CA PHE A 184 -0.01 -22.46 -36.35
C PHE A 184 -1.51 -22.17 -36.46
N ASP A 185 -2.35 -23.07 -35.95
CA ASP A 185 -3.79 -22.86 -35.79
C ASP A 185 -4.05 -22.63 -34.28
N LEU A 186 -4.52 -21.44 -33.91
CA LEU A 186 -4.80 -21.14 -32.50
C LEU A 186 -6.09 -21.84 -32.03
N THR A 187 -7.04 -22.02 -32.93
CA THR A 187 -8.31 -22.69 -32.69
C THR A 187 -8.14 -24.21 -32.86
N HIS A 188 -8.53 -24.98 -31.85
CA HIS A 188 -8.52 -26.45 -31.91
C HIS A 188 -9.83 -27.03 -31.36
N LYS A 189 -10.49 -27.89 -32.15
CA LYS A 189 -11.71 -28.67 -31.88
C LYS A 189 -12.96 -27.87 -31.42
N LEU A 190 -14.02 -28.01 -32.21
CA LEU A 190 -15.40 -27.48 -32.04
C LEU A 190 -16.17 -27.94 -30.77
N SER A 191 -15.51 -28.51 -29.76
CA SER A 191 -16.19 -29.25 -28.67
C SER A 191 -16.34 -28.50 -27.34
N LEU A 192 -15.87 -27.26 -27.23
CA LEU A 192 -15.99 -26.46 -26.00
C LEU A 192 -16.95 -25.29 -26.23
N PRO A 193 -17.95 -25.08 -25.36
CA PRO A 193 -18.85 -23.93 -25.45
C PRO A 193 -18.09 -22.63 -25.10
N PRO A 194 -18.45 -21.48 -25.71
CA PRO A 194 -17.92 -20.18 -25.31
C PRO A 194 -18.17 -19.90 -23.82
N THR A 195 -17.18 -19.30 -23.15
CA THR A 195 -17.30 -18.89 -21.75
C THR A 195 -18.27 -17.71 -21.63
N PRO A 196 -19.30 -17.80 -20.77
CA PRO A 196 -20.24 -16.70 -20.58
C PRO A 196 -19.57 -15.52 -19.84
N PRO A 197 -20.03 -14.29 -20.06
CA PRO A 197 -19.58 -13.13 -19.27
C PRO A 197 -19.87 -13.29 -17.78
N ILE A 198 -19.03 -12.68 -16.95
CA ILE A 198 -19.17 -12.61 -15.49
C ILE A 198 -19.21 -11.16 -15.01
N ASP A 199 -19.85 -10.94 -13.86
CA ASP A 199 -19.70 -9.71 -13.11
C ASP A 199 -18.35 -9.68 -12.39
N VAL A 200 -17.72 -8.51 -12.38
CA VAL A 200 -16.42 -8.31 -11.73
C VAL A 200 -16.63 -8.18 -10.24
N VAL A 201 -15.87 -8.96 -9.47
CA VAL A 201 -15.86 -8.88 -8.01
C VAL A 201 -14.80 -7.87 -7.58
N TYR A 202 -15.22 -6.90 -6.77
CA TYR A 202 -14.34 -5.91 -6.16
C TYR A 202 -14.33 -6.10 -4.65
N HIS A 203 -13.14 -6.05 -4.07
CA HIS A 203 -12.99 -5.93 -2.63
C HIS A 203 -13.40 -4.53 -2.17
N THR A 204 -14.05 -4.47 -1.01
CA THR A 204 -14.22 -3.23 -0.26
C THR A 204 -12.86 -2.69 0.20
N PRO A 205 -12.71 -1.38 0.48
CA PRO A 205 -11.44 -0.84 0.99
C PRO A 205 -10.94 -1.56 2.25
N GLU A 206 -11.84 -1.97 3.13
CA GLU A 206 -11.53 -2.74 4.33
C GLU A 206 -10.97 -4.12 4.00
N GLU A 207 -11.52 -4.79 2.99
CA GLU A 207 -11.00 -6.07 2.48
C GLU A 207 -9.66 -5.91 1.77
N GLU A 208 -9.45 -4.86 0.98
CA GLU A 208 -8.14 -4.60 0.35
C GLU A 208 -7.04 -4.38 1.42
N ILE A 209 -7.38 -3.72 2.54
CA ILE A 209 -6.48 -3.54 3.69
C ILE A 209 -6.26 -4.84 4.48
N ALA A 210 -7.22 -5.78 4.40
CA ALA A 210 -7.23 -7.05 5.11
C ALA A 210 -6.61 -8.22 4.31
N TYR A 211 -6.34 -8.04 3.01
CA TYR A 211 -5.76 -9.09 2.18
C TYR A 211 -4.45 -8.68 1.50
N GLY A 212 -4.29 -7.40 1.15
CA GLY A 212 -3.07 -6.91 0.47
C GLY A 212 -1.83 -6.91 1.36
N PRO A 213 -1.82 -6.12 2.46
CA PRO A 213 -0.73 -6.12 3.43
C PRO A 213 -0.39 -7.50 3.99
N GLU A 214 -1.36 -8.39 4.11
CA GLU A 214 -1.25 -9.75 4.65
C GLU A 214 -0.48 -10.65 3.71
N CYS A 215 -0.85 -10.68 2.42
CA CYS A 215 -0.09 -11.40 1.41
C CYS A 215 1.33 -10.81 1.28
N TRP A 216 1.49 -9.49 1.43
CA TRP A 216 2.80 -8.86 1.46
C TRP A 216 3.64 -9.30 2.67
N LEU A 217 3.05 -9.35 3.87
CA LEU A 217 3.72 -9.85 5.08
C LEU A 217 4.09 -11.33 4.95
N TRP A 218 3.21 -12.15 4.37
CA TRP A 218 3.48 -13.56 4.11
C TRP A 218 4.70 -13.74 3.20
N ASP A 219 4.75 -13.02 2.08
CA ASP A 219 5.88 -13.06 1.17
C ASP A 219 7.16 -12.54 1.82
N TYR A 220 7.09 -11.44 2.57
CA TYR A 220 8.25 -10.91 3.29
C TYR A 220 8.80 -11.93 4.29
N LEU A 221 7.92 -12.53 5.09
CA LEU A 221 8.31 -13.50 6.10
C LEU A 221 8.88 -14.76 5.47
N ARG A 222 8.21 -15.31 4.45
CA ARG A 222 8.66 -16.57 3.87
C ARG A 222 9.96 -16.45 3.08
N ARG A 223 10.24 -15.27 2.50
CA ARG A 223 11.43 -14.99 1.67
C ARG A 223 12.61 -14.41 2.44
N SER A 224 12.38 -13.76 3.59
CA SER A 224 13.46 -13.14 4.39
C SER A 224 14.38 -14.11 5.11
N GLY A 225 13.96 -15.38 5.28
CA GLY A 225 14.69 -16.36 6.10
C GLY A 225 14.55 -16.14 7.61
N THR A 226 13.75 -15.17 8.05
CA THR A 226 13.45 -14.95 9.48
C THR A 226 12.43 -15.96 10.00
N SER A 227 12.21 -15.94 11.32
CA SER A 227 11.42 -16.95 12.05
C SER A 227 10.05 -16.45 12.52
N GLY A 228 9.73 -15.19 12.25
CA GLY A 228 8.48 -14.57 12.65
C GLY A 228 8.56 -13.05 12.74
N PHE A 229 7.61 -12.49 13.46
CA PHE A 229 7.43 -11.07 13.70
C PHE A 229 7.52 -10.74 15.19
N PHE A 230 8.05 -9.55 15.47
CA PHE A 230 7.94 -8.89 16.76
C PHE A 230 7.14 -7.59 16.60
N LEU A 231 6.09 -7.42 17.39
CA LEU A 231 5.21 -6.26 17.36
C LEU A 231 5.12 -5.60 18.74
N PRO A 232 5.61 -4.35 18.91
CA PRO A 232 5.29 -3.56 20.10
C PRO A 232 3.80 -3.20 20.07
N LEU A 233 3.00 -3.90 20.88
CA LEU A 233 1.54 -3.81 20.89
C LEU A 233 1.09 -2.83 21.98
N SER A 234 0.63 -1.65 21.59
CA SER A 234 0.25 -0.58 22.51
C SER A 234 -1.21 -0.64 23.00
N GLY A 235 -2.07 -1.43 22.36
CA GLY A 235 -3.52 -1.42 22.62
C GLY A 235 -4.24 -0.19 22.04
N GLY A 236 -3.55 0.57 21.19
CA GLY A 236 -4.11 1.63 20.35
C GLY A 236 -4.45 1.13 18.95
N ALA A 237 -5.17 1.94 18.17
CA ALA A 237 -5.70 1.57 16.85
C ALA A 237 -4.65 1.02 15.88
N ASP A 238 -3.48 1.66 15.79
CA ASP A 238 -2.52 1.34 14.72
C ASP A 238 -1.79 0.03 14.99
N SER A 239 -1.28 -0.18 16.20
CA SER A 239 -0.63 -1.44 16.57
C SER A 239 -1.62 -2.61 16.60
N SER A 240 -2.87 -2.35 16.99
CA SER A 240 -3.95 -3.33 16.91
C SER A 240 -4.31 -3.69 15.47
N SER A 241 -4.23 -2.72 14.55
CA SER A 241 -4.42 -2.99 13.11
C SER A 241 -3.36 -3.96 12.61
N VAL A 242 -2.07 -3.67 12.86
CA VAL A 242 -0.97 -4.56 12.45
C VAL A 242 -1.09 -5.96 13.08
N ALA A 243 -1.48 -6.05 14.35
CA ALA A 243 -1.72 -7.34 14.99
C ALA A 243 -2.83 -8.13 14.28
N ALA A 244 -3.96 -7.48 14.01
CA ALA A 244 -5.09 -8.09 13.31
C ALA A 244 -4.70 -8.54 11.89
N GLN A 245 -3.91 -7.75 11.16
CA GLN A 245 -3.39 -8.12 9.84
C GLN A 245 -2.56 -9.40 9.90
N VAL A 246 -1.60 -9.52 10.83
CA VAL A 246 -0.82 -10.76 10.98
C VAL A 246 -1.73 -11.95 11.34
N GLY A 247 -2.76 -11.73 12.15
CA GLY A 247 -3.77 -12.74 12.44
C GLY A 247 -4.54 -13.19 11.19
N ILE A 248 -4.99 -12.25 10.35
CA ILE A 248 -5.70 -12.54 9.09
C ILE A 248 -4.77 -13.28 8.12
N MET A 249 -3.49 -12.87 8.03
CA MET A 249 -2.47 -13.60 7.28
C MET A 249 -2.40 -15.07 7.73
N CYS A 250 -2.40 -15.33 9.04
CA CYS A 250 -2.43 -16.70 9.56
C CYS A 250 -3.69 -17.44 9.10
N GLN A 251 -4.88 -16.82 9.18
CA GLN A 251 -6.14 -17.41 8.70
C GLN A 251 -6.08 -17.77 7.20
N MET A 252 -5.50 -16.91 6.37
CA MET A 252 -5.31 -17.18 4.93
C MET A 252 -4.37 -18.36 4.68
N VAL A 253 -3.27 -18.45 5.43
CA VAL A 253 -2.34 -19.59 5.37
C VAL A 253 -3.06 -20.89 5.72
N ILE A 254 -3.84 -20.93 6.80
CA ILE A 254 -4.63 -22.12 7.17
C ILE A 254 -5.58 -22.52 6.04
N SER A 255 -6.33 -21.56 5.48
CA SER A 255 -7.28 -21.78 4.40
C SER A 255 -6.62 -22.46 3.19
N GLU A 256 -5.42 -22.01 2.82
CA GLU A 256 -4.70 -22.58 1.67
C GLU A 256 -4.07 -23.94 1.97
N VAL A 257 -3.60 -24.17 3.19
CA VAL A 257 -3.17 -25.51 3.62
C VAL A 257 -4.35 -26.49 3.57
N GLN A 258 -5.53 -26.09 4.04
CA GLN A 258 -6.75 -26.90 3.96
C GLN A 258 -7.19 -27.15 2.51
N ALA A 259 -6.95 -26.19 1.61
CA ALA A 259 -7.16 -26.34 0.16
C ALA A 259 -6.10 -27.24 -0.53
N GLY A 260 -5.13 -27.78 0.21
CA GLY A 260 -4.11 -28.69 -0.33
C GLY A 260 -2.92 -28.00 -0.98
N ASN A 261 -2.68 -26.71 -0.69
CA ASN A 261 -1.55 -25.98 -1.23
C ASN A 261 -0.21 -26.45 -0.61
N ALA A 262 0.52 -27.29 -1.35
CA ALA A 262 1.75 -27.90 -0.89
C ALA A 262 2.89 -26.89 -0.62
N GLN A 263 2.96 -25.79 -1.38
CA GLN A 263 3.99 -24.77 -1.19
C GLN A 263 3.72 -23.98 0.09
N VAL A 264 2.48 -23.53 0.32
CA VAL A 264 2.10 -22.81 1.54
C VAL A 264 2.34 -23.69 2.78
N LEU A 265 2.00 -24.99 2.70
CA LEU A 265 2.28 -25.94 3.78
C LEU A 265 3.78 -26.08 4.07
N ALA A 266 4.62 -26.19 3.03
CA ALA A 266 6.07 -26.27 3.20
C ALA A 266 6.65 -25.02 3.87
N ASP A 267 6.19 -23.84 3.46
CA ASP A 267 6.61 -22.57 4.07
C ASP A 267 6.12 -22.43 5.52
N ALA A 268 4.88 -22.83 5.80
CA ALA A 268 4.33 -22.83 7.16
C ALA A 268 5.12 -23.77 8.10
N ARG A 269 5.48 -24.97 7.64
CA ARG A 269 6.35 -25.92 8.39
C ARG A 269 7.71 -25.33 8.70
N ARG A 270 8.35 -24.71 7.71
CA ARG A 270 9.63 -24.02 7.88
C ARG A 270 9.53 -22.91 8.93
N LEU A 271 8.50 -22.07 8.83
CA LEU A 271 8.26 -20.97 9.77
C LEU A 271 7.86 -21.44 11.16
N ALA A 272 7.20 -22.59 11.28
CA ALA A 272 6.90 -23.24 12.55
C ALA A 272 8.13 -23.93 13.18
N GLY A 273 9.19 -24.17 12.40
CA GLY A 273 10.38 -24.90 12.82
C GLY A 273 10.13 -26.39 13.03
N ASP A 274 9.13 -26.95 12.35
CA ASP A 274 8.67 -28.32 12.51
C ASP A 274 8.19 -28.86 11.15
N ASN A 275 8.89 -29.87 10.63
CA ASN A 275 8.63 -30.44 9.30
C ASN A 275 7.37 -31.32 9.25
N GLU A 276 6.93 -31.83 10.41
CA GLU A 276 5.73 -32.67 10.51
C GLU A 276 4.48 -31.86 10.88
N TYR A 277 4.66 -30.58 11.24
CA TYR A 277 3.58 -29.68 11.59
C TYR A 277 2.57 -29.54 10.45
N ILE A 278 1.29 -29.65 10.81
CA ILE A 278 0.17 -29.38 9.92
C ILE A 278 -0.66 -28.30 10.61
N PRO A 279 -0.59 -27.04 10.14
CA PRO A 279 -1.32 -25.95 10.77
C PRO A 279 -2.83 -26.13 10.53
N THR A 280 -3.59 -26.30 11.61
CA THR A 280 -5.06 -26.42 11.56
C THR A 280 -5.78 -25.20 12.11
N GLU A 281 -5.17 -24.52 13.08
CA GLU A 281 -5.75 -23.38 13.78
C GLU A 281 -4.87 -22.14 13.62
N ALA A 282 -5.48 -21.03 13.18
CA ALA A 282 -4.74 -19.81 12.90
C ALA A 282 -4.06 -19.24 14.16
N ALA A 283 -4.70 -19.37 15.32
CA ALA A 283 -4.17 -18.89 16.59
C ALA A 283 -2.92 -19.66 17.05
N GLU A 284 -2.86 -20.96 16.79
CA GLU A 284 -1.69 -21.77 17.14
C GLU A 284 -0.52 -21.47 16.19
N PHE A 285 -0.79 -21.29 14.90
CA PHE A 285 0.22 -20.82 13.95
C PHE A 285 0.74 -19.42 14.32
N ALA A 286 -0.17 -18.48 14.64
CA ALA A 286 0.17 -17.14 15.11
C ALA A 286 1.04 -17.18 16.38
N ASN A 287 0.80 -18.12 17.30
CA ASN A 287 1.63 -18.28 18.49
C ASN A 287 3.09 -18.56 18.16
N ARG A 288 3.35 -19.29 17.07
CA ARG A 288 4.71 -19.65 16.65
C ARG A 288 5.43 -18.48 15.99
N ILE A 289 4.71 -17.68 15.22
CA ILE A 289 5.33 -16.68 14.34
C ILE A 289 5.12 -15.23 14.79
N LEU A 290 4.16 -14.92 15.64
CA LEU A 290 3.89 -13.55 16.09
C LEU A 290 4.18 -13.42 17.59
N HIS A 291 5.12 -12.54 17.91
CA HIS A 291 5.47 -12.17 19.27
C HIS A 291 5.03 -10.73 19.50
N THR A 292 4.17 -10.50 20.49
CA THR A 292 3.69 -9.17 20.84
C THR A 292 4.24 -8.75 22.19
N CYS A 293 4.47 -7.46 22.39
CA CYS A 293 4.93 -6.95 23.68
C CYS A 293 4.26 -5.62 24.02
N TYR A 294 3.51 -5.58 25.11
CA TYR A 294 3.06 -4.33 25.72
C TYR A 294 4.16 -3.77 26.62
N MET A 295 4.56 -2.52 26.38
CA MET A 295 5.65 -1.85 27.10
C MET A 295 5.12 -0.62 27.84
N GLY A 296 4.53 -0.87 29.01
CA GLY A 296 3.89 0.13 29.86
C GLY A 296 4.88 0.98 30.65
N THR A 297 4.38 2.10 31.16
CA THR A 297 5.04 2.98 32.14
C THR A 297 4.08 3.28 33.30
N ARG A 298 4.52 3.99 34.34
CA ARG A 298 3.62 4.49 35.39
C ARG A 298 2.47 5.36 34.87
N ASN A 299 2.62 5.95 33.69
CA ASN A 299 1.62 6.82 33.07
C ASN A 299 0.61 6.02 32.22
N SER A 300 0.89 4.75 31.96
CA SER A 300 0.06 3.92 31.08
C SER A 300 -1.21 3.45 31.80
N SER A 301 -2.33 3.52 31.11
CA SER A 301 -3.64 3.15 31.65
C SER A 301 -3.79 1.63 31.78
N LYS A 302 -4.69 1.19 32.67
CA LYS A 302 -5.01 -0.24 32.78
C LYS A 302 -5.74 -0.72 31.53
N GLU A 303 -6.51 0.18 30.92
CA GLU A 303 -7.37 -0.05 29.78
C GLU A 303 -6.55 -0.35 28.52
N THR A 304 -5.48 0.42 28.21
CA THR A 304 -4.59 0.11 27.06
C THR A 304 -3.92 -1.26 27.21
N ARG A 305 -3.48 -1.58 28.43
CA ARG A 305 -2.85 -2.86 28.77
C ARG A 305 -3.79 -4.04 28.59
N VAL A 306 -5.05 -3.91 29.05
CA VAL A 306 -6.08 -4.94 28.89
C VAL A 306 -6.41 -5.17 27.41
N ARG A 307 -6.64 -4.10 26.64
CA ARG A 307 -6.92 -4.21 25.20
C ARG A 307 -5.81 -4.94 24.43
N ALA A 308 -4.55 -4.59 24.70
CA ALA A 308 -3.41 -5.25 24.09
C ALA A 308 -3.38 -6.76 24.40
N LYS A 309 -3.60 -7.12 25.67
CA LYS A 309 -3.61 -8.52 26.11
C LYS A 309 -4.76 -9.33 25.52
N GLU A 310 -5.97 -8.76 25.49
CA GLU A 310 -7.16 -9.43 24.96
C GLU A 310 -7.05 -9.67 23.45
N LEU A 311 -6.63 -8.65 22.70
CA LEU A 311 -6.39 -8.80 21.26
C LEU A 311 -5.30 -9.83 20.99
N ALA A 312 -4.19 -9.79 21.73
CA ALA A 312 -3.12 -10.76 21.60
C ALA A 312 -3.59 -12.19 21.86
N ALA A 313 -4.51 -12.38 22.81
CA ALA A 313 -5.12 -13.67 23.11
C ALA A 313 -6.07 -14.16 22.00
N GLN A 314 -6.90 -13.26 21.44
CA GLN A 314 -7.80 -13.59 20.33
C GLN A 314 -7.03 -13.98 19.06
N ILE A 315 -5.92 -13.31 18.77
CA ILE A 315 -5.04 -13.65 17.65
C ILE A 315 -4.22 -14.91 17.93
N GLY A 316 -3.91 -15.20 19.20
CA GLY A 316 -3.06 -16.33 19.60
C GLY A 316 -1.56 -16.01 19.68
N SER A 317 -1.17 -14.74 19.58
CA SER A 317 0.25 -14.34 19.61
C SER A 317 0.96 -14.71 20.93
N HIS A 318 2.28 -14.91 20.88
CA HIS A 318 3.09 -15.02 22.09
C HIS A 318 3.29 -13.64 22.73
N HIS A 319 2.46 -13.32 23.72
CA HIS A 319 2.36 -11.99 24.31
C HIS A 319 3.24 -11.83 25.56
N LEU A 320 3.99 -10.73 25.60
CA LEU A 320 4.71 -10.24 26.78
C LEU A 320 4.08 -8.93 27.26
N ASP A 321 4.18 -8.71 28.56
CA ASP A 321 3.65 -7.53 29.21
C ASP A 321 4.64 -7.05 30.28
N ILE A 322 5.28 -5.91 30.04
CA ILE A 322 6.38 -5.37 30.84
C ILE A 322 6.18 -3.90 31.18
N ASN A 323 6.80 -3.46 32.28
CA ASN A 323 6.97 -2.04 32.60
C ASN A 323 8.42 -1.63 32.32
N ILE A 324 8.61 -0.45 31.73
CA ILE A 324 9.94 0.06 31.35
C ILE A 324 10.44 1.21 32.24
N ASP A 325 9.70 1.57 33.29
CA ASP A 325 10.04 2.68 34.21
C ASP A 325 11.47 2.62 34.71
N THR A 326 11.92 1.46 35.21
CA THR A 326 13.28 1.30 35.74
C THR A 326 14.35 1.62 34.70
N VAL A 327 14.12 1.26 33.44
CA VAL A 327 15.05 1.53 32.33
C VAL A 327 15.05 3.03 32.01
N VAL A 328 13.87 3.65 31.95
CA VAL A 328 13.72 5.09 31.70
C VAL A 328 14.38 5.89 32.81
N GLU A 329 14.09 5.58 34.07
CA GLU A 329 14.66 6.24 35.25
C GLU A 329 16.18 6.11 35.28
N SER A 330 16.73 4.93 34.94
CA SER A 330 18.18 4.74 34.90
C SER A 330 18.86 5.68 33.90
N VAL A 331 18.29 5.85 32.71
CA VAL A 331 18.82 6.74 31.68
C VAL A 331 18.68 8.21 32.09
N VAL A 332 17.53 8.60 32.65
CA VAL A 332 17.31 9.97 33.14
C VAL A 332 18.22 10.29 34.33
N ASN A 333 18.42 9.36 35.26
CA ASN A 333 19.31 9.54 36.41
C ASN A 333 20.77 9.71 35.98
N LEU A 334 21.22 9.04 34.93
CA LEU A 334 22.53 9.29 34.34
C LEU A 334 22.64 10.73 33.82
N PHE A 335 21.63 11.23 33.11
CA PHE A 335 21.60 12.63 32.65
C PHE A 335 21.64 13.62 33.83
N VAL A 336 20.84 13.37 34.88
CA VAL A 336 20.83 14.19 36.10
C VAL A 336 22.19 14.18 36.79
N TRP A 337 22.83 13.02 36.89
CA TRP A 337 24.15 12.90 37.51
C TRP A 337 25.23 13.66 36.75
N VAL A 338 25.22 13.62 35.41
CA VAL A 338 26.22 14.33 34.58
C VAL A 338 25.99 15.84 34.53
N THR A 339 24.72 16.28 34.48
CA THR A 339 24.37 17.68 34.20
C THR A 339 23.91 18.46 35.42
N GLU A 340 23.64 17.78 36.53
CA GLU A 340 23.02 18.34 37.75
C GLU A 340 21.62 18.94 37.52
N GLN A 341 21.01 18.72 36.35
CA GLN A 341 19.69 19.23 35.99
C GLN A 341 18.66 18.10 35.91
N LYS A 342 17.50 18.29 36.55
CA LYS A 342 16.40 17.32 36.53
C LYS A 342 15.27 17.80 35.60
N PRO A 343 15.10 17.21 34.42
CA PRO A 343 14.00 17.54 33.54
C PRO A 343 12.65 17.18 34.19
N ARG A 344 11.63 17.99 33.91
CA ARG A 344 10.26 17.77 34.41
C ARG A 344 9.26 17.70 33.26
N PHE A 345 8.19 16.94 33.45
CA PHE A 345 7.04 17.00 32.55
C PHE A 345 6.38 18.38 32.63
N GLN A 346 5.71 18.81 31.56
CA GLN A 346 5.07 20.12 31.49
C GLN A 346 3.98 20.28 32.55
N VAL A 347 3.21 19.21 32.81
CA VAL A 347 2.23 19.14 33.90
C VAL A 347 2.84 19.29 35.30
N HIS A 348 4.16 19.20 35.42
CA HIS A 348 4.94 19.41 36.65
C HIS A 348 5.84 20.66 36.58
N GLY A 349 5.54 21.59 35.68
CA GLY A 349 6.24 22.86 35.53
C GLY A 349 7.53 22.82 34.71
N GLY A 350 7.78 21.75 33.95
CA GLY A 350 8.90 21.68 33.02
C GLY A 350 8.68 22.47 31.73
N THR A 351 9.76 22.83 31.05
CA THR A 351 9.68 23.48 29.72
C THR A 351 9.19 22.51 28.64
N ARG A 352 8.76 23.05 27.49
CA ARG A 352 8.40 22.23 26.31
C ARG A 352 9.54 21.30 25.87
N ALA A 353 10.78 21.76 25.99
CA ALA A 353 11.96 20.97 25.62
C ALA A 353 12.15 19.78 26.56
N GLU A 354 12.03 19.99 27.88
CA GLU A 354 12.10 18.91 28.88
C GLU A 354 10.98 17.89 28.69
N ASN A 355 9.75 18.37 28.53
CA ASN A 355 8.56 17.53 28.34
C ASN A 355 8.73 16.61 27.12
N LEU A 356 9.11 17.19 25.98
CA LEU A 356 9.33 16.44 24.75
C LEU A 356 10.53 15.48 24.87
N ALA A 357 11.60 15.86 25.58
CA ALA A 357 12.74 14.98 25.81
C ALA A 357 12.36 13.75 26.65
N LEU A 358 11.55 13.92 27.70
CA LEU A 358 11.04 12.84 28.55
C LEU A 358 10.10 11.89 27.80
N GLN A 359 9.24 12.40 26.91
CA GLN A 359 8.43 11.55 26.04
C GLN A 359 9.30 10.78 25.03
N ASN A 360 10.23 11.49 24.38
CA ASN A 360 11.09 10.90 23.36
C ASN A 360 11.98 9.78 23.93
N ILE A 361 12.51 9.91 25.15
CA ILE A 361 13.37 8.87 25.71
C ILE A 361 12.58 7.59 26.00
N GLN A 362 11.34 7.71 26.50
CA GLN A 362 10.45 6.56 26.66
C GLN A 362 10.17 5.89 25.30
N ALA A 363 9.87 6.67 24.27
CA ALA A 363 9.60 6.17 22.92
C ALA A 363 10.80 5.44 22.30
N ARG A 364 12.02 5.98 22.45
CA ARG A 364 13.25 5.34 21.93
C ARG A 364 13.64 4.08 22.70
N LEU A 365 13.43 4.05 24.01
CA LEU A 365 13.73 2.85 24.80
C LEU A 365 12.82 1.68 24.43
N ARG A 366 11.56 1.93 24.06
CA ARG A 366 10.69 0.89 23.50
C ARG A 366 11.26 0.31 22.20
N MET A 367 11.84 1.14 21.33
CA MET A 367 12.51 0.66 20.11
C MET A 367 13.71 -0.23 20.44
N VAL A 368 14.58 0.21 21.36
CA VAL A 368 15.75 -0.58 21.80
C VAL A 368 15.32 -1.95 22.33
N LEU A 369 14.31 -1.98 23.20
CA LEU A 369 13.76 -3.23 23.74
C LEU A 369 13.12 -4.08 22.65
N SER A 370 12.44 -3.48 21.68
CA SER A 370 11.79 -4.21 20.57
C SER A 370 12.80 -5.04 19.78
N TYR A 371 13.94 -4.45 19.42
CA TYR A 371 14.99 -5.17 18.71
C TYR A 371 15.70 -6.22 19.60
N LEU A 372 15.89 -5.93 20.90
CA LEU A 372 16.45 -6.91 21.83
C LEU A 372 15.57 -8.16 21.92
N PHE A 373 14.25 -7.98 22.08
CA PHE A 373 13.30 -9.08 22.09
C PHE A 373 13.22 -9.78 20.74
N ALA A 374 13.20 -9.03 19.63
CA ALA A 374 13.15 -9.62 18.29
C ALA A 374 14.33 -10.55 18.00
N GLN A 375 15.52 -10.23 18.54
CA GLN A 375 16.73 -11.04 18.38
C GLN A 375 16.78 -12.25 19.33
N LEU A 376 16.22 -12.14 20.54
CA LEU A 376 16.42 -13.14 21.60
C LEU A 376 15.19 -14.00 21.92
N LEU A 377 13.97 -13.59 21.58
CA LEU A 377 12.78 -14.38 21.89
C LEU A 377 12.74 -15.75 21.19
N PRO A 378 13.18 -15.91 19.93
CA PRO A 378 13.35 -17.24 19.36
C PRO A 378 14.25 -18.12 20.23
N TRP A 379 15.41 -17.60 20.67
CA TRP A 379 16.34 -18.31 21.56
C TRP A 379 15.70 -18.68 22.91
N VAL A 380 14.99 -17.75 23.55
CA VAL A 380 14.26 -18.00 24.81
C VAL A 380 13.25 -19.15 24.64
N ARG A 381 12.66 -19.28 23.45
CA ARG A 381 11.68 -20.32 23.12
C ARG A 381 12.31 -21.59 22.54
N GLY A 382 13.63 -21.75 22.64
CA GLY A 382 14.34 -22.93 22.13
C GLY A 382 14.37 -23.02 20.60
N ARG A 383 14.19 -21.90 19.89
CA ARG A 383 14.19 -21.82 18.43
C ARG A 383 15.39 -21.00 17.94
N SER A 384 15.86 -21.31 16.74
CA SER A 384 16.87 -20.50 16.05
C SER A 384 16.23 -19.37 15.25
N GLY A 385 17.05 -18.38 14.88
CA GLY A 385 16.66 -17.28 13.99
C GLY A 385 16.26 -16.00 14.73
N THR A 386 15.73 -15.04 13.98
CA THR A 386 15.35 -13.70 14.46
C THR A 386 13.93 -13.36 14.00
N LEU A 387 13.35 -12.34 14.62
CA LEU A 387 12.04 -11.81 14.27
C LEU A 387 12.18 -10.48 13.52
N LEU A 388 11.31 -10.24 12.54
CA LEU A 388 11.16 -8.93 11.90
C LEU A 388 10.36 -8.02 12.83
N VAL A 389 10.92 -6.87 13.20
CA VAL A 389 10.21 -5.85 13.97
C VAL A 389 9.21 -5.15 13.05
N LEU A 390 7.95 -5.13 13.47
CA LEU A 390 6.86 -4.47 12.74
C LEU A 390 6.64 -3.04 13.26
N GLY A 391 6.67 -2.08 12.34
CA GLY A 391 6.31 -0.69 12.60
C GLY A 391 4.81 -0.46 12.48
N THR A 392 4.31 0.57 13.15
CA THR A 392 2.85 0.84 13.24
C THR A 392 2.50 2.29 12.94
N SER A 393 3.37 3.08 12.32
CA SER A 393 3.02 4.45 11.93
C SER A 393 2.08 4.42 10.74
N ASN A 394 1.04 5.25 10.73
CA ASN A 394 0.15 5.41 9.57
C ASN A 394 0.63 6.52 8.62
N VAL A 395 0.01 6.62 7.43
CA VAL A 395 0.43 7.54 6.37
C VAL A 395 0.27 9.01 6.75
N ASP A 396 -0.74 9.34 7.57
CA ASP A 396 -1.08 10.70 7.96
C ASP A 396 -0.04 11.24 8.96
N GLU A 397 0.27 10.46 9.99
CA GLU A 397 1.33 10.77 10.96
C GLU A 397 2.70 10.87 10.28
N ALA A 398 2.99 9.97 9.33
CA ALA A 398 4.19 10.04 8.52
C ALA A 398 4.26 11.35 7.72
N LEU A 399 3.17 11.75 7.06
CA LEU A 399 3.11 12.99 6.28
C LEU A 399 3.34 14.21 7.16
N ARG A 400 2.71 14.24 8.33
CA ARG A 400 2.83 15.33 9.32
C ARG A 400 4.17 15.31 10.06
N GLY A 401 4.85 14.15 10.06
CA GLY A 401 6.02 13.84 10.87
C GLY A 401 5.73 13.86 12.37
N TYR A 402 4.51 13.47 12.76
CA TYR A 402 4.07 13.34 14.15
C TYR A 402 4.51 11.98 14.72
N MET A 403 5.81 11.89 15.02
CA MET A 403 6.47 10.69 15.57
C MET A 403 7.80 11.09 16.19
N THR A 404 8.36 10.26 17.07
CA THR A 404 9.73 10.47 17.56
C THR A 404 10.71 9.82 16.59
N LYS A 405 11.71 10.58 16.12
CA LYS A 405 12.76 9.99 15.28
C LYS A 405 13.50 8.89 16.06
N TYR A 406 13.50 7.68 15.50
CA TYR A 406 14.07 6.45 16.08
C TYR A 406 13.32 5.88 17.31
N ASP A 407 12.01 6.09 17.42
CA ASP A 407 11.13 5.25 18.26
C ASP A 407 10.62 4.03 17.49
N CYS A 408 9.55 3.37 17.96
CA CYS A 408 8.91 2.24 17.30
C CYS A 408 8.29 2.55 15.92
N SER A 409 8.30 3.81 15.46
CA SER A 409 8.09 4.15 14.05
C SER A 409 9.23 3.66 13.14
N SER A 410 10.40 3.39 13.72
CA SER A 410 11.60 2.83 13.09
C SER A 410 11.72 1.33 13.41
N ALA A 411 11.35 0.51 12.44
CA ALA A 411 11.24 -0.94 12.49
C ALA A 411 11.86 -1.53 11.21
N ASP A 412 11.74 -2.84 11.01
CA ASP A 412 12.24 -3.48 9.77
C ASP A 412 11.29 -3.21 8.61
N ILE A 413 9.98 -3.41 8.84
CA ILE A 413 8.91 -3.19 7.86
C ILE A 413 7.64 -2.65 8.53
N ASN A 414 6.82 -1.92 7.77
CA ASN A 414 5.55 -1.38 8.28
C ASN A 414 4.38 -1.67 7.30
N PRO A 415 3.45 -2.58 7.62
CA PRO A 415 2.36 -2.95 6.71
C PRO A 415 1.26 -1.89 6.59
N ILE A 416 1.17 -0.93 7.53
CA ILE A 416 0.16 0.13 7.52
C ILE A 416 0.70 1.52 7.20
N GLY A 417 2.01 1.65 6.93
CA GLY A 417 2.68 2.95 6.73
C GLY A 417 2.18 3.77 5.54
N SER A 418 1.39 3.16 4.66
CA SER A 418 0.72 3.85 3.57
C SER A 418 -0.81 3.76 3.64
N VAL A 419 -1.41 3.49 4.81
CA VAL A 419 -2.88 3.47 5.01
C VAL A 419 -3.31 4.66 5.87
N SER A 420 -4.42 5.30 5.51
CA SER A 420 -4.99 6.44 6.24
C SER A 420 -5.54 6.04 7.61
N LYS A 421 -5.49 6.94 8.59
CA LYS A 421 -6.08 6.70 9.92
C LYS A 421 -7.59 6.46 9.83
N VAL A 422 -8.25 7.14 8.89
CA VAL A 422 -9.68 6.99 8.62
C VAL A 422 -9.98 5.56 8.15
N ASP A 423 -9.20 5.04 7.22
CA ASP A 423 -9.39 3.68 6.71
C ASP A 423 -8.94 2.61 7.71
N LEU A 424 -7.92 2.85 8.52
CA LEU A 424 -7.55 1.94 9.62
C LEU A 424 -8.72 1.77 10.61
N ARG A 425 -9.40 2.85 11.00
CA ARG A 425 -10.59 2.75 11.87
C ARG A 425 -11.72 1.93 11.22
N ARG A 426 -11.91 2.05 9.90
CA ARG A 426 -12.89 1.26 9.16
C ARG A 426 -12.50 -0.21 9.11
N PHE A 427 -11.24 -0.50 8.81
CA PHE A 427 -10.66 -1.83 8.83
C PHE A 427 -10.82 -2.51 10.20
N LEU A 428 -10.53 -1.81 11.30
CA LEU A 428 -10.69 -2.37 12.64
C LEU A 428 -12.13 -2.80 12.93
N ARG A 429 -13.13 -1.99 12.54
CA ARG A 429 -14.55 -2.36 12.69
C ARG A 429 -14.89 -3.59 11.86
N TRP A 430 -14.40 -3.62 10.63
CA TRP A 430 -14.60 -4.75 9.74
C TRP A 430 -13.95 -6.03 10.29
N ALA A 431 -12.72 -5.96 10.80
CA ALA A 431 -12.01 -7.09 11.37
C ALA A 431 -12.69 -7.62 12.65
N ALA A 432 -13.20 -6.72 13.49
CA ALA A 432 -13.99 -7.09 14.67
C ALA A 432 -15.23 -7.91 14.27
N ALA A 433 -15.94 -7.48 13.22
CA ALA A 433 -17.16 -8.11 12.76
C ALA A 433 -16.94 -9.40 11.95
N ASN A 434 -15.85 -9.49 11.18
CA ASN A 434 -15.68 -10.54 10.17
C ASN A 434 -14.56 -11.55 10.46
N LYS A 435 -13.64 -11.24 11.40
CA LYS A 435 -12.43 -12.06 11.63
C LYS A 435 -12.31 -12.61 13.06
N GLY A 436 -13.32 -12.37 13.91
CA GLY A 436 -13.38 -12.89 15.27
C GLY A 436 -12.57 -12.09 16.31
N TYR A 437 -12.09 -10.90 15.95
CA TYR A 437 -11.26 -10.06 16.81
C TYR A 437 -12.10 -9.01 17.55
N THR A 438 -13.01 -9.46 18.41
CA THR A 438 -13.97 -8.58 19.10
C THR A 438 -13.34 -7.55 20.04
N ALA A 439 -12.12 -7.79 20.54
CA ALA A 439 -11.37 -6.83 21.37
C ALA A 439 -11.07 -5.52 20.62
N LEU A 440 -11.15 -5.53 19.28
CA LEU A 440 -10.98 -4.32 18.47
C LEU A 440 -12.12 -3.30 18.66
N ASN A 441 -13.31 -3.71 19.11
CA ASN A 441 -14.39 -2.75 19.40
C ASN A 441 -13.96 -1.76 20.49
N ASP A 442 -13.38 -2.26 21.58
CA ASP A 442 -12.88 -1.44 22.68
C ASP A 442 -11.70 -0.54 22.24
N VAL A 443 -10.90 -0.98 21.28
CA VAL A 443 -9.82 -0.17 20.69
C VAL A 443 -10.37 0.99 19.87
N ILE A 444 -11.48 0.78 19.16
CA ILE A 444 -12.11 1.78 18.29
C ILE A 444 -12.84 2.85 19.10
N ASP A 445 -13.48 2.45 20.20
CA ASP A 445 -14.25 3.33 21.07
C ASP A 445 -13.34 4.15 22.02
N ALA A 446 -12.09 3.72 22.20
CA ALA A 446 -11.11 4.44 23.00
C ALA A 446 -10.65 5.74 22.31
N PRO A 447 -10.48 6.85 23.07
CA PRO A 447 -9.90 8.07 22.53
C PRO A 447 -8.44 7.85 22.11
N PRO A 448 -7.98 8.39 20.97
CA PRO A 448 -6.59 8.28 20.54
C PRO A 448 -5.67 9.09 21.48
N THR A 449 -4.72 8.39 22.12
CA THR A 449 -3.78 8.98 23.08
C THR A 449 -2.43 8.26 23.06
N ALA A 450 -1.35 8.99 23.30
CA ALA A 450 0.01 8.45 23.36
C ALA A 450 0.48 8.02 24.77
N GLU A 451 -0.25 8.35 25.84
CA GLU A 451 0.08 8.01 27.26
C GLU A 451 1.57 8.18 27.63
N LEU A 452 2.26 9.19 27.09
CA LEU A 452 3.68 9.47 27.36
C LEU A 452 3.89 10.53 28.46
N GLU A 453 2.82 11.25 28.81
CA GLU A 453 2.77 12.26 29.88
C GLU A 453 1.92 11.77 31.06
N PRO A 454 2.18 12.26 32.29
CA PRO A 454 1.31 11.99 33.43
C PRO A 454 -0.11 12.50 33.18
N ILE A 455 -1.09 11.59 33.25
CA ILE A 455 -2.52 11.93 33.15
C ILE A 455 -2.93 12.64 34.44
N THR A 456 -3.60 13.79 34.34
CA THR A 456 -4.20 14.50 35.47
C THR A 456 -5.73 14.47 35.34
N ALA A 457 -6.46 14.90 36.39
CA ALA A 457 -7.93 14.95 36.36
C ALA A 457 -8.48 15.78 35.18
N ASP A 458 -7.70 16.76 34.70
CA ASP A 458 -8.11 17.73 33.68
C ASP A 458 -7.30 17.60 32.36
N TYR A 459 -6.37 16.64 32.25
CA TYR A 459 -5.49 16.52 31.09
C TYR A 459 -5.17 15.08 30.71
N ALA A 460 -5.51 14.74 29.47
CA ALA A 460 -5.04 13.56 28.76
C ALA A 460 -4.54 13.98 27.37
N GLN A 461 -3.41 13.43 26.94
CA GLN A 461 -2.83 13.73 25.66
C GLN A 461 -3.71 13.19 24.52
N GLN A 462 -4.11 14.02 23.56
CA GLN A 462 -4.88 13.61 22.38
C GLN A 462 -4.16 14.00 21.09
N ASP A 463 -4.04 13.05 20.16
CA ASP A 463 -3.20 13.20 18.96
C ASP A 463 -3.64 14.38 18.07
N GLU A 464 -4.94 14.50 17.79
CA GLU A 464 -5.47 15.57 16.91
C GLU A 464 -5.32 16.96 17.55
N THR A 465 -5.49 17.05 18.87
CA THR A 465 -5.26 18.29 19.62
C THR A 465 -3.79 18.70 19.59
N ASP A 466 -2.87 17.76 19.81
CA ASP A 466 -1.43 18.00 19.76
C ASP A 466 -0.95 18.39 18.35
N MET A 467 -1.52 17.77 17.32
CA MET A 467 -1.21 18.12 15.93
C MET A 467 -1.82 19.47 15.51
N GLY A 468 -2.91 19.89 16.15
CA GLY A 468 -3.71 21.07 15.80
C GLY A 468 -4.49 20.86 14.49
N MET A 469 -4.83 19.62 14.15
CA MET A 469 -5.59 19.23 12.97
C MET A 469 -6.16 17.83 13.16
N THR A 470 -7.33 17.59 12.56
CA THR A 470 -7.93 16.26 12.53
C THR A 470 -7.26 15.36 11.48
N TYR A 471 -7.40 14.04 11.63
CA TYR A 471 -6.95 13.08 10.62
C TYR A 471 -7.69 13.26 9.30
N VAL A 472 -8.96 13.67 9.32
CA VAL A 472 -9.74 13.96 8.10
C VAL A 472 -9.12 15.12 7.31
N GLU A 473 -8.78 16.22 8.00
CA GLU A 473 -8.07 17.35 7.39
C GLU A 473 -6.70 16.93 6.86
N LEU A 474 -5.96 16.12 7.63
CA LEU A 474 -4.62 15.66 7.28
C LEU A 474 -4.61 14.76 6.03
N SER A 475 -5.55 13.83 5.91
CA SER A 475 -5.73 13.02 4.70
C SER A 475 -6.08 13.91 3.50
N ARG A 476 -6.94 14.92 3.66
CA ARG A 476 -7.27 15.86 2.58
C ARG A 476 -6.05 16.70 2.16
N PHE A 477 -5.27 17.22 3.10
CA PHE A 477 -4.00 17.89 2.81
C PHE A 477 -3.01 16.97 2.08
N GLY A 478 -2.92 15.70 2.49
CA GLY A 478 -2.11 14.69 1.82
C GLY A 478 -2.48 14.49 0.36
N TYR A 479 -3.77 14.30 0.10
CA TYR A 479 -4.32 14.15 -1.25
C TYR A 479 -4.05 15.39 -2.12
N LEU A 480 -4.39 16.58 -1.63
CA LEU A 480 -4.15 17.84 -2.34
C LEU A 480 -2.66 18.03 -2.67
N ARG A 481 -1.76 17.76 -1.72
CA ARG A 481 -0.31 17.89 -1.90
C ARG A 481 0.24 16.95 -2.98
N LYS A 482 -0.17 15.67 -2.93
CA LYS A 482 0.49 14.61 -3.71
C LYS A 482 -0.25 14.24 -4.99
N VAL A 483 -1.56 14.09 -4.93
CA VAL A 483 -2.38 13.68 -6.07
C VAL A 483 -2.69 14.90 -6.93
N GLU A 484 -3.22 15.96 -6.34
CA GLU A 484 -3.56 17.20 -7.05
C GLU A 484 -2.40 18.18 -7.22
N ARG A 485 -1.22 17.83 -6.69
CA ARG A 485 0.05 18.58 -6.85
C ARG A 485 0.01 20.03 -6.33
N CYS A 486 -0.81 20.29 -5.32
CA CYS A 486 -0.93 21.63 -4.73
C CYS A 486 0.28 21.97 -3.84
N GLY A 487 0.93 23.11 -4.12
CA GLY A 487 1.75 23.83 -3.14
C GLY A 487 0.89 24.65 -2.17
N PRO A 488 1.47 25.45 -1.25
CA PRO A 488 0.70 26.17 -0.22
C PRO A 488 -0.39 27.08 -0.77
N LEU A 489 -0.07 27.90 -1.78
CA LEU A 489 -1.02 28.87 -2.34
C LEU A 489 -2.20 28.17 -3.03
N ASN A 490 -1.93 27.24 -3.95
CA ASN A 490 -2.98 26.49 -4.66
C ASN A 490 -3.82 25.64 -3.68
N MET A 491 -3.21 25.09 -2.63
CA MET A 491 -3.97 24.39 -1.59
C MET A 491 -4.95 25.32 -0.87
N PHE A 492 -4.53 26.54 -0.52
CA PHE A 492 -5.41 27.56 0.04
C PHE A 492 -6.53 27.96 -0.92
N GLU A 493 -6.21 28.23 -2.19
CA GLU A 493 -7.19 28.61 -3.24
C GLU A 493 -8.28 27.55 -3.45
N LYS A 494 -7.98 26.27 -3.19
CA LYS A 494 -9.00 25.20 -3.22
C LYS A 494 -9.80 25.12 -1.94
N LEU A 495 -9.09 25.07 -0.81
CA LEU A 495 -9.73 24.82 0.48
C LEU A 495 -10.61 25.97 0.94
N VAL A 496 -10.35 27.20 0.49
CA VAL A 496 -11.20 28.35 0.84
C VAL A 496 -12.62 28.21 0.30
N TYR A 497 -12.81 27.47 -0.80
CA TYR A 497 -14.13 27.17 -1.34
C TYR A 497 -14.66 25.81 -0.87
N GLU A 498 -13.78 24.84 -0.60
CA GLU A 498 -14.21 23.52 -0.09
C GLU A 498 -14.65 23.58 1.38
N TRP A 499 -14.02 24.42 2.19
CA TRP A 499 -14.30 24.57 3.62
C TRP A 499 -15.12 25.82 3.89
N GLU A 500 -16.33 25.87 3.32
CA GLU A 500 -17.26 27.00 3.46
C GLU A 500 -17.64 27.32 4.92
N HIS A 501 -17.43 26.37 5.83
CA HIS A 501 -17.63 26.52 7.27
C HIS A 501 -16.52 27.32 7.99
N LEU A 502 -15.45 27.70 7.28
CA LEU A 502 -14.32 28.47 7.79
C LEU A 502 -14.15 29.76 7.00
N THR A 503 -13.69 30.81 7.68
CA THR A 503 -13.28 32.06 7.03
C THR A 503 -12.00 31.86 6.20
N PRO A 504 -11.77 32.67 5.15
CA PRO A 504 -10.51 32.67 4.41
C PRO A 504 -9.27 32.75 5.31
N THR A 505 -9.34 33.53 6.40
CA THR A 505 -8.21 33.67 7.35
C THR A 505 -7.95 32.38 8.14
N GLU A 506 -8.99 31.66 8.54
CA GLU A 506 -8.87 30.36 9.23
C GLU A 506 -8.30 29.27 8.32
N VAL A 507 -8.77 29.22 7.06
CA VAL A 507 -8.22 28.30 6.05
C VAL A 507 -6.75 28.60 5.81
N ALA A 508 -6.39 29.88 5.66
CA ALA A 508 -5.00 30.32 5.53
C ALA A 508 -4.14 29.85 6.71
N ALA A 509 -4.63 29.99 7.94
CA ALA A 509 -3.93 29.54 9.14
C ALA A 509 -3.71 28.02 9.14
N LYS A 510 -4.73 27.22 8.81
CA LYS A 510 -4.62 25.75 8.72
C LYS A 510 -3.63 25.29 7.65
N VAL A 511 -3.67 25.87 6.45
CA VAL A 511 -2.73 25.55 5.36
C VAL A 511 -1.29 25.88 5.76
N LYS A 512 -1.07 27.06 6.35
CA LYS A 512 0.26 27.48 6.83
C LYS A 512 0.78 26.56 7.92
N HIS A 513 -0.07 26.19 8.87
CA HIS A 513 0.26 25.27 9.96
C HIS A 513 0.67 23.90 9.43
N PHE A 514 -0.08 23.34 8.47
CA PHE A 514 0.28 22.10 7.78
C PHE A 514 1.66 22.18 7.12
N PHE A 515 1.90 23.17 6.26
CA PHE A 515 3.17 23.28 5.52
C PHE A 515 4.38 23.61 6.41
N TYR A 516 4.20 24.38 7.48
CA TYR A 516 5.25 24.61 8.46
C TYR A 516 5.71 23.30 9.08
N TYR A 517 4.76 22.52 9.59
CA TYR A 517 5.07 21.28 10.28
C TYR A 517 5.54 20.14 9.37
N TYR A 518 4.97 20.05 8.16
CA TYR A 518 5.49 19.20 7.09
C TYR A 518 6.96 19.52 6.82
N ALA A 519 7.31 20.81 6.70
CA ALA A 519 8.68 21.24 6.38
C ALA A 519 9.68 20.93 7.48
N ILE A 520 9.38 21.27 8.75
CA ILE A 520 10.33 21.05 9.86
C ILE A 520 10.55 19.55 10.13
N ASN A 521 9.55 18.70 9.86
CA ASN A 521 9.61 17.28 10.15
C ASN A 521 10.01 16.40 8.97
N ARG A 522 10.16 16.94 7.74
CA ARG A 522 10.44 16.12 6.55
C ARG A 522 11.71 15.27 6.69
N HIS A 523 12.70 15.73 7.44
CA HIS A 523 13.92 14.99 7.76
C HIS A 523 13.69 13.67 8.52
N LYS A 524 12.48 13.42 9.05
CA LYS A 524 12.11 12.12 9.65
C LYS A 524 11.79 11.09 8.57
N MET A 525 11.22 11.52 7.44
CA MET A 525 10.84 10.64 6.33
C MET A 525 12.02 9.99 5.62
N THR A 526 13.21 10.58 5.72
CA THR A 526 14.42 10.04 5.10
C THR A 526 14.93 8.77 5.77
N VAL A 527 14.46 8.49 6.99
CA VAL A 527 14.86 7.30 7.78
C VAL A 527 13.65 6.51 8.26
N LEU A 528 12.44 6.86 7.81
CA LEU A 528 11.24 6.13 8.19
C LEU A 528 11.26 4.73 7.59
N THR A 529 10.72 3.78 8.35
CA THR A 529 10.60 2.37 7.97
C THR A 529 9.98 2.19 6.58
N PRO A 530 10.53 1.31 5.72
CA PRO A 530 9.88 0.92 4.48
C PRO A 530 8.48 0.36 4.74
N SER A 531 7.48 0.90 4.05
CA SER A 531 6.08 0.52 4.26
C SER A 531 5.42 0.00 3.00
N TYR A 532 4.53 -0.99 3.17
CA TYR A 532 3.58 -1.42 2.14
C TYR A 532 2.98 -0.21 1.41
N HIS A 533 2.88 -0.27 0.08
CA HIS A 533 2.26 0.80 -0.69
C HIS A 533 0.76 0.57 -0.87
N ALA A 534 -0.06 1.52 -0.41
CA ALA A 534 -1.52 1.49 -0.57
C ALA A 534 -2.04 2.83 -1.08
N GLU A 535 -1.92 3.88 -0.27
CA GLU A 535 -2.42 5.21 -0.63
C GLU A 535 -1.60 5.91 -1.71
N SER A 536 -2.32 6.50 -2.67
CA SER A 536 -1.76 7.28 -3.78
C SER A 536 -1.10 8.60 -3.34
N TYR A 537 -1.23 8.98 -2.07
CA TYR A 537 -0.65 10.20 -1.51
C TYR A 537 0.51 9.98 -0.51
N SER A 538 1.04 8.75 -0.44
CA SER A 538 2.15 8.38 0.46
C SER A 538 3.29 9.40 0.47
N PRO A 539 3.82 9.76 1.66
CA PRO A 539 4.96 10.68 1.79
C PRO A 539 6.32 9.97 1.69
N ASP A 540 6.38 8.67 1.39
CA ASP A 540 7.65 7.93 1.31
C ASP A 540 8.69 8.65 0.42
N ASP A 541 9.90 8.81 0.94
CA ASP A 541 10.98 9.54 0.26
C ASP A 541 11.86 8.62 -0.61
N ASN A 542 11.86 7.30 -0.38
CA ASN A 542 12.79 6.39 -1.04
C ASN A 542 12.45 6.15 -2.52
N ARG A 543 11.17 6.15 -2.91
CA ARG A 543 10.73 5.87 -4.29
C ARG A 543 9.53 6.70 -4.73
N PHE A 544 8.57 6.95 -3.85
CA PHE A 544 7.26 7.45 -4.29
C PHE A 544 7.17 8.98 -4.31
N ASP A 545 7.72 9.67 -3.31
CA ASP A 545 7.66 11.11 -3.13
C ASP A 545 9.03 11.73 -2.87
N LEU A 546 9.86 11.81 -3.90
CA LEU A 546 11.15 12.50 -3.84
C LEU A 546 10.94 14.00 -3.55
N ARG A 547 11.46 14.48 -2.42
CA ARG A 547 11.31 15.87 -1.97
C ARG A 547 12.59 16.37 -1.30
N GLN A 548 12.73 17.69 -1.17
CA GLN A 548 13.75 18.25 -0.27
C GLN A 548 13.45 17.82 1.17
N PHE A 549 14.47 17.76 2.02
CA PHE A 549 14.31 17.54 3.47
C PHE A 549 14.87 18.70 4.30
N LEU A 550 15.52 19.66 3.64
CA LEU A 550 15.92 20.96 4.20
C LEU A 550 15.13 22.06 3.49
N TYR A 551 14.07 22.53 4.13
CA TYR A 551 13.20 23.59 3.62
C TYR A 551 13.47 24.93 4.30
N ASN A 552 13.19 26.03 3.59
CA ASN A 552 12.88 27.29 4.28
C ASN A 552 11.47 27.19 4.88
N VAL A 553 11.41 26.89 6.17
CA VAL A 553 10.18 26.59 6.92
C VAL A 553 9.24 27.80 7.04
N ARG A 554 9.72 29.01 6.74
CA ARG A 554 8.89 30.22 6.77
C ARG A 554 8.02 30.37 5.51
N TRP A 555 8.33 29.66 4.42
CA TRP A 555 7.59 29.72 3.16
C TRP A 555 7.26 31.16 2.74
N THR A 556 8.24 32.06 2.88
CA THR A 556 8.02 33.51 2.98
C THR A 556 7.23 34.10 1.82
N TRP A 557 7.49 33.63 0.60
CA TRP A 557 6.77 34.09 -0.58
C TRP A 557 5.34 33.56 -0.60
N GLN A 558 5.19 32.24 -0.45
CA GLN A 558 3.91 31.54 -0.53
C GLN A 558 2.95 32.02 0.57
N PHE A 559 3.42 32.16 1.80
CA PHE A 559 2.59 32.59 2.93
C PHE A 559 2.13 34.03 2.80
N ARG A 560 2.96 34.93 2.23
CA ARG A 560 2.55 36.30 1.91
C ARG A 560 1.46 36.35 0.84
N GLN A 561 1.56 35.52 -0.20
CA GLN A 561 0.51 35.44 -1.21
C GLN A 561 -0.81 34.94 -0.63
N ILE A 562 -0.75 33.94 0.27
CA ILE A 562 -1.93 33.47 1.01
C ILE A 562 -2.54 34.61 1.84
N ASP A 563 -1.74 35.38 2.58
CA ASP A 563 -2.26 36.50 3.39
C ASP A 563 -2.98 37.54 2.54
N ASN A 564 -2.37 37.94 1.42
CA ASN A 564 -2.96 38.93 0.53
C ASN A 564 -4.31 38.45 -0.03
N LEU A 565 -4.38 37.19 -0.47
CA LEU A 565 -5.59 36.62 -1.05
C LEU A 565 -6.67 36.38 0.02
N ALA A 566 -6.29 35.90 1.20
CA ALA A 566 -7.22 35.73 2.32
C ALA A 566 -7.85 37.07 2.72
N ALA A 567 -7.07 38.15 2.79
CA ALA A 567 -7.58 39.49 3.07
C ALA A 567 -8.57 39.98 1.99
N GLN A 568 -8.24 39.79 0.71
CA GLN A 568 -9.12 40.16 -0.41
C GLN A 568 -10.45 39.40 -0.38
N LEU A 569 -10.40 38.09 -0.14
CA LEU A 569 -11.60 37.25 -0.05
C LEU A 569 -12.43 37.58 1.18
N GLN A 570 -11.80 37.87 2.32
CA GLN A 570 -12.49 38.29 3.54
C GLN A 570 -13.30 39.56 3.31
N THR A 571 -12.68 40.60 2.72
CA THR A 571 -13.39 41.85 2.38
C THR A 571 -14.52 41.61 1.40
N ALA A 572 -14.33 40.77 0.38
CA ALA A 572 -15.38 40.47 -0.59
C ALA A 572 -16.59 39.74 0.02
N THR A 573 -16.36 38.85 1.00
CA THR A 573 -17.43 38.16 1.74
C THR A 573 -18.18 39.11 2.67
N GLU A 574 -17.47 40.03 3.33
CA GLU A 574 -18.09 41.06 4.17
C GLU A 574 -18.99 41.99 3.35
N THR A 575 -18.52 42.49 2.20
CA THR A 575 -19.34 43.35 1.31
C THR A 575 -20.58 42.62 0.78
N ARG A 576 -20.50 41.32 0.48
CA ARG A 576 -21.64 40.52 0.00
C ARG A 576 -22.70 40.23 1.06
N ASN A 577 -22.36 40.33 2.34
CA ASN A 577 -23.30 40.11 3.44
C ASN A 577 -23.96 41.43 3.90
N GLU A 578 -23.45 42.58 3.46
CA GLU A 578 -24.01 43.92 3.71
C GLU A 578 -25.05 44.34 2.65
N ASP A 579 -24.97 43.76 1.44
CA ASP A 579 -25.95 43.87 0.34
C ASP A 579 -27.02 42.77 0.40
#